data_AF-A0A3P6PUD0-F1
#
_entry.id   AF-A0A3P6PUD0-F1
#
_cell.length_a   1.000
_cell.length_b   1.000
_cell.length_c   1.000
_cell.angle_alpha   90.00
_cell.angle_beta   90.00
_cell.angle_gamma   90.00
#
_symmetry.space_group_name_H-M   'P 1'
#
loop_
_entity.id
_entity.type
_entity.pdbx_description
1 polymer ?
#
loop_
_entity_poly.entity_id
_entity_poly.type
_entity_poly.pdbx_seq_one_letter_code
_entity_poly.pdbx_strand_id
1 'polypeptide(L)'
;MLMCFGGSILSNFVMGEPLFTCFDDYRAVLTATAVWYLINYSPFDIVYTLCRVFSIRLIICAFKEVQRAKKISIGVAHAYEHYPSSIFTCLLSGILKGAGYLEMRILARLARGVWLPASTEFLHPSFTTEISLLAAVVYYCEHLGMIPLPSNQVFLLVVGVLVYLR
;
A
#
# COMPACT_ATOMS: atom_id res chain seq x y z
N MET A 1 8.12 -8.26 7.26
CA MET A 1 8.68 -6.95 6.87
C MET A 1 8.45 -6.61 5.40
N LEU A 2 8.91 -7.43 4.44
CA LEU A 2 8.69 -7.18 3.00
C LEU A 2 7.22 -6.93 2.61
N MET A 3 6.27 -7.68 3.18
CA MET A 3 4.84 -7.46 2.90
C MET A 3 4.26 -6.18 3.52
N CYS A 4 4.89 -5.65 4.58
CA CYS A 4 4.42 -4.46 5.30
C CYS A 4 4.97 -3.18 4.65
N PHE A 5 6.24 -3.21 4.28
CA PHE A 5 6.99 -2.06 3.75
C PHE A 5 7.21 -2.12 2.23
N GLY A 6 6.77 -3.19 1.55
CA GLY A 6 7.06 -3.45 0.15
C GLY A 6 6.68 -2.33 -0.80
N GLY A 7 5.54 -1.65 -0.56
CA GLY A 7 5.14 -0.51 -1.37
C GLY A 7 6.07 0.70 -1.23
N SER A 8 6.66 0.90 -0.05
CA SER A 8 7.62 1.98 0.16
C SER A 8 8.99 1.63 -0.39
N ILE A 9 9.46 0.38 -0.24
CA ILE A 9 10.70 -0.11 -0.87
C ILE A 9 10.65 0.06 -2.40
N LEU A 10 9.54 -0.35 -3.05
CA LEU A 10 9.38 -0.22 -4.50
C LEU A 10 9.25 1.23 -4.96
N SER A 11 8.49 2.05 -4.23
CA SER A 11 8.37 3.47 -4.55
C SER A 11 9.73 4.18 -4.47
N ASN A 12 10.52 3.92 -3.43
CA ASN A 12 11.86 4.47 -3.29
C ASN A 12 12.80 3.97 -4.40
N PHE A 13 12.70 2.70 -4.79
CA PHE A 13 13.47 2.15 -5.92
C PHE A 13 13.21 2.91 -7.21
N VAL A 14 11.94 3.20 -7.51
CA VAL A 14 11.57 3.95 -8.72
C VAL A 14 12.00 5.42 -8.65
N MET A 15 11.97 6.03 -7.47
CA MET A 15 12.40 7.42 -7.26
C MET A 15 13.93 7.58 -7.18
N GLY A 16 14.69 6.48 -7.16
CA GLY A 16 16.15 6.53 -6.99
C GLY A 16 16.59 6.90 -5.56
N GLU A 17 15.70 6.77 -4.59
CA GLU A 17 15.97 7.02 -3.18
C GLU A 17 16.55 5.78 -2.48
N PRO A 18 17.17 5.92 -1.29
CA PRO A 18 17.64 4.76 -0.55
C PRO A 18 16.46 3.83 -0.20
N LEU A 19 16.60 2.56 -0.56
CA LEU A 19 15.52 1.56 -0.47
C LEU A 19 15.01 1.31 0.95
N PHE A 20 15.91 1.46 1.92
CA PHE A 20 15.70 1.07 3.30
C PHE A 20 15.37 2.24 4.22
N THR A 21 15.12 3.45 3.70
CA THR A 21 14.65 4.59 4.54
C THR A 21 13.36 4.28 5.29
N CYS A 22 12.58 3.31 4.79
CA CYS A 22 11.37 2.82 5.45
C CYS A 22 11.65 2.12 6.80
N PHE A 23 12.88 1.66 7.03
CA PHE A 23 13.30 1.01 8.26
C PHE A 23 13.83 2.00 9.30
N ASP A 24 14.08 3.26 8.93
CA ASP A 24 14.52 4.30 9.86
C ASP A 24 13.40 4.69 10.84
N ASP A 25 12.13 4.46 10.47
CA ASP A 25 10.99 4.59 11.38
C ASP A 25 10.92 3.40 12.36
N TYR A 26 11.69 3.52 13.45
CA TYR A 26 11.75 2.53 14.53
C TYR A 26 10.36 2.16 15.09
N ARG A 27 9.39 3.10 15.09
CA ARG A 27 8.03 2.84 15.61
C ARG A 27 7.27 1.94 14.66
N ALA A 28 7.32 2.22 13.36
CA ALA A 28 6.68 1.39 12.35
C ALA A 28 7.30 -0.01 12.29
N VAL A 29 8.63 -0.11 12.41
CA VAL A 29 9.33 -1.40 12.41
C VAL A 29 8.98 -2.20 13.66
N LEU A 30 9.04 -1.59 14.84
CA LEU A 30 8.72 -2.27 16.11
C LEU A 30 7.27 -2.74 16.16
N THR A 31 6.32 -1.93 15.67
CA THR A 31 4.91 -2.33 15.62
C THR A 31 4.70 -3.49 14.64
N ALA A 32 5.32 -3.46 13.46
CA ALA A 32 5.24 -4.56 12.51
C ALA A 32 5.85 -5.86 13.06
N THR A 33 6.99 -5.79 13.75
CA THR A 33 7.64 -6.97 14.35
C THR A 33 6.83 -7.51 15.52
N ALA A 34 6.28 -6.65 16.38
CA ALA A 34 5.39 -7.05 17.47
C ALA A 34 4.13 -7.75 16.94
N VAL A 35 3.46 -7.19 15.93
CA VAL A 35 2.29 -7.81 15.30
C VAL A 35 2.66 -9.16 14.66
N TRP A 36 3.80 -9.23 13.96
CA TRP A 36 4.28 -10.49 13.40
C TRP A 36 4.52 -11.55 14.48
N TYR A 37 5.16 -11.18 15.59
CA TYR A 37 5.41 -12.10 16.71
C TYR A 37 4.11 -12.59 17.34
N LEU A 38 3.19 -11.67 17.65
CA LEU A 38 1.90 -11.99 18.26
C LEU A 38 1.04 -12.91 17.38
N ILE A 39 1.04 -12.71 16.06
CA ILE A 39 0.25 -13.57 15.15
C ILE A 39 0.82 -14.99 15.05
N ASN A 40 2.14 -15.18 15.13
CA ASN A 40 2.77 -16.48 14.91
C ASN A 40 3.09 -17.26 16.19
N TYR A 41 3.26 -16.57 17.32
CA TYR A 41 3.79 -17.16 18.56
C TYR A 41 2.91 -16.88 19.78
N SER A 42 1.68 -16.35 19.62
CA SER A 42 0.77 -16.21 20.76
C SER A 42 0.40 -17.57 21.35
N PRO A 43 0.35 -17.72 22.69
CA PRO A 43 -0.09 -18.98 23.30
C PRO A 43 -1.52 -19.30 22.86
N PHE A 44 -1.77 -20.56 22.52
CA PHE A 44 -3.06 -21.07 22.03
C PHE A 44 -3.62 -20.37 20.78
N ASP A 45 -2.78 -19.70 19.97
CA ASP A 45 -3.20 -18.98 18.76
C ASP A 45 -4.35 -17.98 18.99
N ILE A 46 -4.43 -17.39 20.19
CA ILE A 46 -5.53 -16.51 20.60
C ILE A 46 -5.63 -15.31 19.67
N VAL A 47 -4.48 -14.67 19.36
CA VAL A 47 -4.44 -13.46 18.53
C VAL A 47 -4.86 -13.76 17.10
N TYR A 48 -4.36 -14.87 16.53
CA TYR A 48 -4.74 -15.30 15.20
C TYR A 48 -6.23 -15.64 15.11
N THR A 49 -6.74 -16.38 16.09
CA THR A 49 -8.15 -16.79 16.15
C THR A 49 -9.08 -15.58 16.29
N LEU A 50 -8.72 -14.61 17.13
CA LEU A 50 -9.46 -13.36 17.29
C LEU A 50 -9.49 -12.54 15.99
N CYS A 51 -8.35 -12.36 15.33
CA CYS A 51 -8.26 -11.66 14.04
C CYS A 51 -9.02 -12.37 12.91
N ARG A 52 -9.33 -13.66 13.07
CA ARG A 52 -10.11 -14.45 12.11
C ARG A 52 -11.62 -14.28 12.28
N VAL A 53 -12.09 -13.81 13.44
CA VAL A 53 -13.50 -13.48 13.68
C VAL A 53 -13.96 -12.46 12.65
N PHE A 54 -15.09 -12.73 11.99
CA PHE A 54 -15.57 -11.95 10.85
C PHE A 54 -15.63 -10.44 11.12
N SER A 55 -16.26 -10.03 12.22
CA SER A 55 -16.42 -8.60 12.56
C SER A 55 -15.08 -7.89 12.78
N ILE A 56 -14.15 -8.54 13.47
CA ILE A 56 -12.81 -7.99 13.75
C ILE A 56 -12.01 -7.90 12.46
N ARG A 57 -12.06 -8.96 11.64
CA ARG A 57 -11.41 -8.98 10.34
C ARG A 57 -11.90 -7.86 9.42
N LEU A 58 -13.21 -7.61 9.40
CA LEU A 58 -13.82 -6.54 8.61
C LEU A 58 -13.28 -5.17 9.03
N ILE A 59 -13.24 -4.89 10.34
CA ILE A 59 -12.69 -3.65 10.88
C ILE A 59 -11.21 -3.48 10.50
N ILE A 60 -10.40 -4.54 10.64
CA ILE A 60 -8.98 -4.52 10.24
C ILE A 60 -8.85 -4.24 8.73
N CYS A 61 -9.69 -4.85 7.90
CA CYS A 61 -9.70 -4.60 6.46
C CYS A 61 -10.07 -3.15 6.13
N ALA A 62 -11.07 -2.57 6.80
CA ALA A 62 -11.44 -1.17 6.62
C ALA A 62 -10.27 -0.23 6.97
N PHE A 63 -9.64 -0.41 8.14
CA PHE A 63 -8.47 0.41 8.52
C PHE A 63 -7.30 0.26 7.56
N LYS A 64 -7.09 -0.95 7.01
CA LYS A 64 -6.06 -1.19 5.99
C LYS A 64 -6.33 -0.36 4.74
N GLU A 65 -7.58 -0.25 4.29
CA GLU A 65 -7.95 0.55 3.12
C GLU A 65 -7.78 2.06 3.37
N VAL A 66 -8.10 2.54 4.58
CA VAL A 66 -7.81 3.93 4.99
C VAL A 66 -6.31 4.22 4.91
N GLN A 67 -5.48 3.31 5.42
CA GLN A 67 -4.02 3.46 5.33
C GLN A 67 -3.52 3.39 3.88
N ARG A 68 -4.13 2.55 3.03
CA ARG A 68 -3.78 2.46 1.61
C ARG A 68 -4.04 3.80 0.92
N ALA A 69 -5.23 4.38 1.08
CA ALA A 69 -5.58 5.67 0.50
C ALA A 69 -4.56 6.75 0.89
N LYS A 70 -4.20 6.80 2.18
CA LYS A 70 -3.17 7.71 2.69
C LYS A 70 -1.81 7.49 2.03
N LYS A 71 -1.35 6.25 1.92
CA LYS A 71 -0.07 5.93 1.26
C LYS A 71 -0.05 6.34 -0.21
N ILE A 72 -1.15 6.16 -0.93
CA ILE A 72 -1.26 6.58 -2.33
C ILE A 72 -1.16 8.10 -2.42
N SER A 73 -1.94 8.84 -1.63
CA SER A 73 -1.91 10.31 -1.64
C SER A 73 -0.52 10.87 -1.36
N ILE A 74 0.17 10.36 -0.34
CA ILE A 74 1.55 10.77 0.00
C ILE A 74 2.52 10.39 -1.13
N GLY A 75 2.36 9.20 -1.74
CA GLY A 75 3.21 8.76 -2.84
C GLY A 75 3.10 9.63 -4.09
N VAL A 76 1.88 10.05 -4.44
CA VAL A 76 1.62 10.95 -5.56
C VAL A 76 2.15 12.34 -5.26
N ALA A 77 1.86 12.89 -4.07
CA ALA A 77 2.35 14.21 -3.67
C ALA A 77 3.89 14.29 -3.69
N HIS A 78 4.56 13.29 -3.11
CA HIS A 78 6.03 13.21 -3.08
C HIS A 78 6.65 13.17 -4.48
N ALA A 79 6.06 12.36 -5.38
CA ALA A 79 6.53 12.26 -6.75
C ALA A 79 6.22 13.53 -7.57
N TYR A 80 5.11 14.20 -7.28
CA TYR A 80 4.75 15.47 -7.92
C TYR A 80 5.71 16.60 -7.54
N GLU A 81 6.15 16.65 -6.27
CA GLU A 81 7.14 17.62 -5.81
C GLU A 81 8.51 17.44 -6.50
N HIS A 82 8.96 16.19 -6.69
CA HIS A 82 10.22 15.90 -7.36
C HIS A 82 10.15 16.01 -8.89
N TYR A 83 9.02 15.60 -9.48
CA TYR A 83 8.85 15.49 -10.93
C TYR A 83 7.47 15.99 -11.39
N PRO A 84 7.23 17.32 -11.37
CA PRO A 84 5.91 17.91 -11.62
C PRO A 84 5.41 17.72 -13.06
N SER A 85 6.30 17.49 -14.02
CA SER A 85 5.97 17.33 -15.44
C SER A 85 5.71 15.88 -15.86
N SER A 86 6.09 14.89 -15.05
CA SER A 86 6.00 13.48 -15.44
C SER A 86 4.83 12.78 -14.73
N ILE A 87 3.71 12.69 -15.45
CA ILE A 87 2.50 11.96 -15.03
C ILE A 87 2.84 10.51 -14.65
N PHE A 88 3.69 9.86 -15.46
CA PHE A 88 4.03 8.45 -15.28
C PHE A 88 4.72 8.15 -13.95
N THR A 89 5.66 8.98 -13.50
CA THR A 89 6.36 8.75 -12.23
C THR A 89 5.43 8.98 -11.05
N CYS A 90 4.56 10.01 -11.12
CA CYS A 90 3.55 10.29 -10.11
C CYS A 90 2.57 9.13 -9.94
N LEU A 91 2.04 8.65 -11.07
CA LEU A 91 1.09 7.55 -11.08
C LEU A 91 1.73 6.25 -10.61
N LEU A 92 2.93 5.95 -11.10
CA LEU A 92 3.68 4.76 -10.71
C LEU A 92 4.01 4.77 -9.21
N SER A 93 4.46 5.91 -8.67
CA SER A 93 4.71 6.08 -7.22
C SER A 93 3.45 5.79 -6.39
N GLY A 94 2.31 6.35 -6.81
CA GLY A 94 1.02 6.13 -6.16
C GLY A 94 0.61 4.65 -6.14
N ILE A 95 0.67 3.98 -7.29
CA ILE A 95 0.36 2.54 -7.41
C ILE A 95 1.29 1.72 -6.53
N LEU A 96 2.60 1.99 -6.57
CA LEU A 96 3.58 1.22 -5.80
C LEU A 96 3.38 1.42 -4.30
N LYS A 97 3.12 2.63 -3.82
CA LYS A 97 2.80 2.86 -2.39
C LYS A 97 1.50 2.15 -1.97
N GLY A 98 0.49 2.04 -2.84
CA GLY A 98 -0.81 1.41 -2.55
C GLY A 98 -0.84 -0.12 -2.67
N ALA A 99 -0.25 -0.65 -3.73
CA ALA A 99 -0.34 -2.05 -4.16
C ALA A 99 1.02 -2.76 -4.31
N GLY A 100 2.16 -2.07 -4.14
CA GLY A 100 3.50 -2.65 -4.34
C GLY A 100 3.85 -3.82 -3.43
N TYR A 101 3.11 -4.05 -2.34
CA TYR A 101 3.29 -5.28 -1.55
C TYR A 101 2.88 -6.55 -2.32
N LEU A 102 2.02 -6.43 -3.34
CA LEU A 102 1.62 -7.54 -4.22
C LEU A 102 2.78 -7.93 -5.14
N GLU A 103 3.49 -6.96 -5.70
CA GLU A 103 4.70 -7.21 -6.49
C GLU A 103 5.83 -7.81 -5.63
N MET A 104 6.04 -7.22 -4.44
CA MET A 104 7.01 -7.74 -3.46
C MET A 104 6.68 -9.16 -2.96
N ARG A 105 5.45 -9.65 -3.19
CA ARG A 105 5.07 -11.04 -2.87
C ARG A 105 5.88 -12.04 -3.68
N ILE A 106 6.25 -11.72 -4.91
CA ILE A 106 7.06 -12.60 -5.77
C ILE A 106 8.44 -12.79 -5.14
N LEU A 107 9.11 -11.69 -4.78
CA LEU A 107 10.41 -11.72 -4.10
C LEU A 107 10.30 -12.43 -2.74
N ALA A 108 9.23 -12.17 -1.98
CA ALA A 108 9.00 -12.86 -0.72
C ALA A 108 8.75 -14.37 -0.88
N ARG A 109 8.13 -14.82 -1.98
CA ARG A 109 7.98 -16.25 -2.30
C ARG A 109 9.32 -16.87 -2.70
N LEU A 110 10.09 -16.19 -3.55
CA LEU A 110 11.43 -16.62 -3.95
C LEU A 110 12.34 -16.78 -2.74
N ALA A 111 12.33 -15.83 -1.80
CA ALA A 111 13.09 -15.91 -0.54
C ALA A 111 12.68 -17.09 0.37
N ARG A 112 11.45 -17.61 0.21
CA ARG A 112 10.96 -18.83 0.88
C ARG A 112 11.20 -20.10 0.06
N GLY A 113 11.94 -20.03 -1.04
CA GLY A 113 12.23 -21.16 -1.92
C GLY A 113 11.08 -21.56 -2.85
N VAL A 114 10.07 -20.70 -3.02
CA VAL A 114 8.90 -20.96 -3.85
C VAL A 114 8.89 -20.02 -5.06
N TRP A 115 8.95 -20.57 -6.27
CA TRP A 115 8.90 -19.79 -7.51
C TRP A 115 7.65 -20.13 -8.32
N LEU A 116 6.74 -19.14 -8.45
CA LEU A 116 5.55 -19.24 -9.31
C LEU A 116 5.54 -18.04 -10.27
N PRO A 117 6.14 -18.17 -11.46
CA PRO A 117 6.29 -17.07 -12.41
C PRO A 117 4.97 -16.69 -13.10
N ALA A 118 3.97 -17.59 -13.11
CA ALA A 118 2.69 -17.34 -13.76
C ALA A 118 1.72 -16.44 -12.94
N SER A 119 2.07 -16.11 -11.70
CA SER A 119 1.23 -15.29 -10.81
C SER A 119 1.84 -13.92 -10.58
N THR A 120 2.17 -13.20 -11.66
CA THR A 120 2.61 -11.81 -11.60
C THR A 120 1.43 -10.86 -11.72
N GLU A 121 1.49 -9.79 -10.95
CA GLU A 121 0.43 -8.79 -10.87
C GLU A 121 0.41 -7.89 -12.12
N PHE A 122 1.55 -7.73 -12.79
CA PHE A 122 1.61 -7.13 -14.13
C PHE A 122 0.90 -7.93 -15.23
N LEU A 123 0.83 -9.26 -15.11
CA LEU A 123 0.18 -10.11 -16.11
C LEU A 123 -1.34 -10.15 -15.91
N HIS A 124 -1.76 -10.25 -14.64
CA HIS A 124 -3.16 -10.23 -14.25
C HIS A 124 -3.35 -9.23 -13.10
N PRO A 125 -3.71 -7.96 -13.40
CA PRO A 125 -3.89 -6.96 -12.36
C PRO A 125 -5.05 -7.38 -11.46
N SER A 126 -4.80 -7.46 -10.16
CA SER A 126 -5.87 -7.66 -9.20
C SER A 126 -6.67 -6.37 -9.07
N PHE A 127 -7.93 -6.52 -8.64
CA PHE A 127 -8.80 -5.40 -8.30
C PHE A 127 -8.17 -4.39 -7.33
N THR A 128 -7.26 -4.84 -6.46
CA THR A 128 -6.52 -3.95 -5.56
C THR A 128 -5.59 -3.00 -6.33
N THR A 129 -4.91 -3.51 -7.35
CA THR A 129 -3.99 -2.72 -8.20
C THR A 129 -4.78 -1.76 -9.09
N GLU A 130 -5.91 -2.22 -9.65
CA GLU A 130 -6.80 -1.40 -10.47
C GLU A 130 -7.39 -0.21 -9.69
N ILE A 131 -7.94 -0.43 -8.49
CA ILE A 131 -8.45 0.68 -7.69
C ILE A 131 -7.31 1.59 -7.20
N SER A 132 -6.14 1.03 -6.89
CA SER A 132 -4.98 1.86 -6.49
C SER A 132 -4.52 2.77 -7.62
N LEU A 133 -4.57 2.29 -8.87
CA LEU A 133 -4.33 3.08 -10.08
C LEU A 133 -5.37 4.19 -10.21
N LEU A 134 -6.66 3.87 -10.10
CA LEU A 134 -7.74 4.86 -10.16
C LEU A 134 -7.60 5.93 -9.07
N ALA A 135 -7.32 5.53 -7.83
CA ALA A 135 -7.08 6.45 -6.73
C ALA A 135 -5.87 7.36 -7.00
N ALA A 136 -4.78 6.81 -7.54
CA ALA A 136 -3.60 7.60 -7.90
C ALA A 136 -3.88 8.60 -9.03
N VAL A 137 -4.70 8.26 -10.02
CA VAL A 137 -5.17 9.21 -11.06
C VAL A 137 -5.98 10.34 -10.42
N VAL A 138 -6.91 10.02 -9.51
CA VAL A 138 -7.74 11.03 -8.82
C VAL A 138 -6.87 12.00 -8.02
N TYR A 139 -5.93 11.50 -7.21
CA TYR A 139 -5.01 12.37 -6.46
C TYR A 139 -4.08 13.19 -7.36
N TYR A 140 -3.65 12.65 -8.50
CA TYR A 140 -2.87 13.41 -9.47
C TYR A 140 -3.70 14.55 -10.11
N CYS A 141 -4.94 14.27 -10.50
CA CYS A 141 -5.88 15.27 -11.02
C CYS A 141 -6.21 16.36 -9.99
N GLU A 142 -6.27 15.99 -8.71
CA GLU A 142 -6.41 16.93 -7.59
C GLU A 142 -5.22 17.90 -7.55
N HIS A 143 -3.98 17.41 -7.65
CA HIS A 143 -2.78 18.24 -7.68
C HIS A 143 -2.73 19.18 -8.90
N LEU A 144 -3.32 18.80 -10.03
CA LEU A 144 -3.46 19.66 -11.20
C LEU A 144 -4.55 20.73 -11.07
N GLY A 145 -5.33 20.73 -9.97
CA GLY A 145 -6.44 21.66 -9.77
C GLY A 145 -7.65 21.40 -10.68
N MET A 146 -7.74 20.23 -11.31
CA MET A 146 -8.87 19.88 -12.19
C MET A 146 -10.14 19.52 -11.39
N ILE A 147 -9.98 19.12 -10.12
CA ILE A 147 -11.08 18.74 -9.24
C ILE A 147 -11.42 19.94 -8.35
N PRO A 148 -12.62 20.54 -8.44
CA PRO A 148 -13.02 21.71 -7.66
C PRO A 148 -13.47 21.33 -6.23
N LEU A 149 -12.73 20.44 -5.56
CA LEU A 149 -13.02 19.98 -4.20
C LEU A 149 -11.80 20.21 -3.30
N PRO A 150 -11.99 20.50 -2.01
CA PRO A 150 -10.90 20.55 -1.05
C PRO A 150 -10.31 19.16 -0.83
N SER A 151 -8.99 19.09 -0.61
CA SER A 151 -8.22 17.84 -0.46
C SER A 151 -8.79 16.87 0.56
N ASN A 152 -9.35 17.39 1.65
CA ASN A 152 -9.98 16.55 2.69
C ASN A 152 -11.21 15.81 2.19
N GLN A 153 -12.01 16.42 1.30
CA GLN A 153 -13.20 15.79 0.74
C GLN A 153 -12.84 14.76 -0.33
N VAL A 154 -11.82 15.04 -1.16
CA VAL A 154 -11.29 14.07 -2.13
C VAL A 154 -10.74 12.84 -1.40
N PHE A 155 -9.94 13.05 -0.37
CA PHE A 155 -9.44 11.96 0.47
C PHE A 155 -10.56 11.13 1.08
N LEU A 156 -11.58 11.77 1.67
CA LEU A 156 -12.73 11.08 2.27
C LEU A 156 -13.49 10.24 1.23
N LEU A 157 -13.69 10.77 0.02
CA LEU A 157 -14.38 10.08 -1.06
C LEU A 157 -13.59 8.85 -1.52
N VAL A 158 -12.28 8.98 -1.74
CA VAL A 158 -11.41 7.86 -2.14
C VAL A 158 -11.37 6.78 -1.05
N VAL A 159 -11.27 7.16 0.22
CA VAL A 159 -11.34 6.23 1.36
C VAL A 159 -12.69 5.51 1.40
N GLY A 160 -13.80 6.24 1.27
CA GLY A 160 -15.14 5.67 1.28
C GLY A 160 -15.34 4.63 0.19
N VAL A 161 -14.88 4.92 -1.04
CA VAL A 161 -14.93 3.99 -2.17
C VAL A 161 -14.05 2.76 -1.92
N LEU A 162 -12.81 2.94 -1.45
CA LEU A 162 -11.89 1.84 -1.17
C LEU A 162 -12.42 0.90 -0.07
N VAL A 163 -13.01 1.46 0.99
CA VAL A 163 -13.59 0.68 2.09
C VAL A 163 -14.86 -0.03 1.64
N TYR A 164 -15.72 0.62 0.84
CA TYR A 164 -16.97 0.04 0.34
C TYR A 164 -16.72 -1.15 -0.61
N LEU A 165 -15.69 -1.06 -1.44
CA LEU A 165 -15.36 -2.10 -2.43
C LEU A 165 -14.57 -3.28 -1.85
N ARG A 166 -14.24 -3.27 -0.55
CA ARG A 166 -13.35 -4.25 0.10
C ARG A 166 -14.08 -5.48 0.62
#